data_AF-A0AAU7C9K1-F1
#
_entry.id   AF-A0AAU7C9K1-F1
#
_cell.length_a   1.000
_cell.length_b   1.000
_cell.length_c   1.000
_cell.angle_alpha   90.00
_cell.angle_beta   90.00
_cell.angle_gamma   90.00
#
_symmetry.space_group_name_H-M   'P 1'
#
loop_
_entity.id
_entity.type
_entity.pdbx_description
1 polymer ?
#
loop_
_entity_poly.entity_id
_entity_poly.type
_entity_poly.pdbx_seq_one_letter_code
_entity_poly.pdbx_strand_id
1 'polypeptide(L)' 'MAVLFSVVSSCQRHGHDPFVYLRDVLSRLPVLPKENLADLLPDRWSPPQAADPAATPEGPIADGSPS' A
#
# COMPACT_ATOMS: atom_id res chain seq x y z
N MET A 1 -6.33 -25.65 -8.84
CA MET A 1 -6.15 -24.40 -8.05
C MET A 1 -4.79 -23.80 -8.39
N ALA A 2 -4.69 -22.92 -9.41
CA ALA A 2 -3.40 -22.44 -9.93
C ALA A 2 -3.27 -20.91 -10.03
N VAL A 3 -4.36 -20.17 -9.84
CA VAL A 3 -4.38 -18.71 -10.03
C VAL A 3 -3.59 -17.99 -8.93
N LEU A 4 -3.76 -18.41 -7.67
CA LEU A 4 -3.07 -17.81 -6.52
C LEU A 4 -1.54 -17.97 -6.60
N PHE A 5 -1.05 -19.18 -6.90
CA PHE A 5 0.39 -19.42 -7.03
C PHE A 5 1.02 -18.66 -8.21
N SER A 6 0.29 -18.54 -9.33
CA SER A 6 0.76 -17.76 -10.49
C SER A 6 0.88 -16.26 -10.14
N VAL A 7 -0.11 -15.71 -9.42
CA VAL A 7 -0.10 -14.32 -8.96
C VAL A 7 1.02 -14.07 -7.95
N VAL A 8 1.16 -14.95 -6.94
CA VAL A 8 2.23 -14.88 -5.93
C VAL A 8 3.62 -14.96 -6.56
N SER A 9 3.80 -15.83 -7.56
CA SER A 9 5.06 -15.93 -8.31
C SER A 9 5.33 -14.68 -9.15
N SER A 10 4.27 -14.06 -9.70
CA SER A 10 4.38 -12.79 -10.43
C SER A 10 4.80 -11.66 -9.49
N CYS A 11 4.15 -11.50 -8.33
CA CYS A 11 4.51 -10.49 -7.34
C CYS A 11 5.99 -10.57 -6.92
N GLN A 12 6.49 -11.79 -6.68
CA GLN A 12 7.91 -12.02 -6.38
C GLN A 12 8.84 -11.57 -7.51
N ARG A 13 8.47 -11.81 -8.78
CA ARG A 13 9.27 -11.34 -9.93
C ARG A 13 9.31 -9.82 -10.05
N HIS A 14 8.24 -9.15 -9.62
CA HIS A 14 8.16 -7.69 -9.58
C HIS A 14 8.75 -7.09 -8.28
N GLY A 15 9.32 -7.91 -7.39
CA GLY A 15 9.93 -7.44 -6.12
C GLY A 15 8.91 -7.03 -5.05
N HIS A 16 7.65 -7.41 -5.22
CA HIS A 16 6.56 -7.12 -4.30
C HIS A 16 6.35 -8.26 -3.30
N ASP A 17 6.04 -7.91 -2.05
CA ASP A 17 5.67 -8.89 -1.05
C ASP A 17 4.28 -9.50 -1.40
N PRO A 18 4.19 -10.81 -1.66
CA PRO A 18 2.95 -11.42 -2.12
C PRO A 18 1.85 -11.44 -1.04
N PHE A 19 2.22 -11.42 0.24
CA PHE A 19 1.25 -11.38 1.33
C PHE A 19 0.61 -9.98 1.45
N VAL A 20 1.42 -8.93 1.35
CA VAL A 20 0.96 -7.54 1.33
C VAL A 20 0.05 -7.27 0.14
N TYR A 21 0.45 -7.73 -1.05
CA TYR A 21 -0.35 -7.61 -2.27
C TYR A 21 -1.71 -8.30 -2.12
N LEU A 22 -1.75 -9.56 -1.67
CA LEU A 22 -3.00 -10.30 -1.56
C LEU A 22 -3.95 -9.66 -0.55
N ARG A 23 -3.42 -9.21 0.60
CA ARG A 23 -4.20 -8.51 1.63
C ARG A 23 -4.82 -7.23 1.09
N ASP A 24 -4.03 -6.43 0.38
CA ASP A 24 -4.48 -5.15 -0.18
C ASP A 24 -5.51 -5.38 -1.31
N VAL A 25 -5.25 -6.32 -2.22
CA VAL A 25 -6.19 -6.71 -3.28
C VAL A 25 -7.51 -7.21 -2.70
N LEU A 26 -7.50 -8.13 -1.73
CA LEU A 26 -8.72 -8.66 -1.12
C LEU A 26 -9.50 -7.59 -0.35
N SER A 27 -8.81 -6.60 0.23
CA SER A 27 -9.45 -5.49 0.95
C SER A 27 -10.07 -4.47 -0.01
N ARG A 28 -9.44 -4.24 -1.18
CA ARG A 28 -9.93 -3.30 -2.20
C ARG A 28 -11.01 -3.92 -3.10
N LEU A 29 -10.93 -5.22 -3.39
CA LEU A 29 -11.83 -5.92 -4.30
C LEU A 29 -13.34 -5.69 -4.08
N PRO A 30 -13.88 -5.69 -2.84
CA PRO A 30 -15.30 -5.44 -2.62
C PRO A 30 -15.69 -3.96 -2.77
N VAL A 31 -14.72 -3.05 -2.68
CA VAL A 31 -14.94 -1.58 -2.69
C VAL A 31 -14.60 -0.98 -4.06
N LEU A 32 -13.78 -1.67 -4.86
CA LEU A 32 -13.26 -1.18 -6.12
C LEU A 32 -14.20 -1.52 -7.30
N PRO A 33 -14.56 -0.54 -8.14
CA PRO A 33 -15.28 -0.81 -9.38
C PRO A 33 -14.40 -1.61 -10.36
N LYS A 34 -15.03 -2.41 -11.23
CA LYS A 34 -14.34 -3.34 -12.13
C LYS A 34 -13.39 -2.64 -13.09
N GLU A 35 -13.69 -1.40 -13.45
CA GLU A 35 -12.85 -0.56 -14.31
C GLU A 35 -11.46 -0.29 -13.71
N ASN A 36 -11.34 -0.31 -12.37
CA ASN A 36 -10.08 -0.05 -11.68
C ASN A 36 -9.34 -1.33 -11.28
N LEU A 37 -9.85 -2.53 -11.63
CA LEU A 37 -9.14 -3.80 -11.38
C LEU A 37 -7.76 -3.84 -12.03
N ALA A 38 -7.55 -3.10 -13.12
CA ALA A 38 -6.25 -3.00 -13.78
C ALA A 38 -5.17 -2.35 -12.90
N ASP A 39 -5.55 -1.53 -11.92
CA ASP A 39 -4.63 -0.91 -10.95
C ASP A 39 -4.11 -1.93 -9.93
N LEU A 40 -4.88 -3.01 -9.72
CA LEU A 40 -4.51 -4.11 -8.83
C LEU A 40 -3.64 -5.17 -9.51
N LEU A 41 -3.23 -4.99 -10.78
CA LEU A 41 -2.27 -5.88 -11.43
C LEU A 41 -0.89 -5.76 -10.77
N PRO A 42 -0.10 -6.84 -10.67
CA PRO A 42 1.20 -6.81 -10.00
C PRO A 42 2.24 -5.90 -10.67
N ASP A 43 1.99 -5.48 -11.92
CA ASP A 43 2.81 -4.51 -12.66
C ASP A 43 2.52 -3.05 -12.28
N ARG A 44 1.30 -2.76 -11.82
CA ARG A 44 0.82 -1.39 -11.53
C ARG A 44 0.45 -1.17 -10.07
N TRP A 45 0.53 -2.22 -9.27
CA TRP A 45 0.19 -2.17 -7.87
C TRP A 45 1.19 -1.31 -7.09
N SER A 46 0.65 -0.32 -6.38
CA SER A 46 1.41 0.49 -5.43
C SER A 46 1.09 0.02 -4.01
N PRO A 47 2.10 -0.38 -3.21
CA PRO A 47 1.86 -0.78 -1.84
C PRO A 47 1.23 0.40 -1.08
N PRO A 48 0.21 0.16 -0.24
CA PRO A 48 -0.34 1.22 0.59
C PRO A 48 0.81 1.77 1.43
N GLN A 49 1.14 3.05 1.22
CA GLN A 49 2.09 3.77 2.06
C GLN A 49 1.62 3.53 3.49
N ALA A 50 2.39 2.79 4.28
CA ALA A 50 2.10 2.60 5.70
C ALA A 50 1.91 4.00 6.24
N ALA A 51 0.68 4.34 6.63
CA ALA A 51 0.26 5.69 6.94
C ALA A 51 1.35 6.35 7.77
N ASP A 52 2.06 7.28 7.14
CA ASP A 52 3.27 7.89 7.68
C ASP A 52 2.84 8.64 8.93
N PRO A 53 3.16 8.18 10.16
CA PRO A 53 2.72 8.87 11.36
C PRO A 53 3.54 10.16 11.59
N ALA A 54 4.45 10.51 10.67
CA ALA A 54 5.34 11.66 10.79
C ALA A 54 4.77 12.96 10.23
N ALA A 55 3.49 13.01 9.80
CA ALA A 55 2.79 14.28 9.65
C ALA A 55 2.36 14.84 11.02
N THR A 56 3.28 14.88 11.98
CA THR A 56 3.21 15.81 13.09
C THR A 56 3.61 17.16 12.50
N PRO A 57 2.71 18.16 12.41
CA PRO A 57 3.16 19.53 12.25
C PRO A 57 3.87 19.91 13.55
N GLU A 58 5.17 19.60 13.64
CA GLU A 58 6.04 20.18 14.67
C GLU A 58 6.12 21.68 14.40
N GLY A 59 5.13 22.39 14.94
CA GLY A 59 5.17 23.84 15.09
C GLY A 59 6.43 24.20 15.86
N PRO A 60 7.06 25.34 15.53
CA PRO A 60 8.35 25.69 16.10
C PRO A 60 8.19 25.79 17.62
N ILE A 61 8.96 24.99 18.34
CA ILE A 61 9.21 25.16 19.76
C ILE A 61 9.66 26.61 19.98
N ALA A 62 8.77 27.45 20.49
CA ALA A 62 9.13 28.79 20.98
C ALA A 62 9.94 28.59 22.26
N ASP A 63 11.24 28.42 22.06
CA ASP A 63 12.27 28.55 23.08
C ASP A 63 12.24 29.97 23.65
N GLY A 64 12.08 30.06 24.98
CA GLY A 64 12.56 31.18 25.79
C GLY A 64 11.89 32.54 25.64
N SER A 65 11.11 32.94 26.64
CA SER A 65 11.21 34.32 27.14
C SER A 65 10.97 34.37 28.66
N PRO A 66 11.86 35.00 29.43
CA PRO A 66 11.76 35.11 30.88
C PRO A 66 10.80 36.25 31.28
N SER A 67 10.11 36.09 32.40
CA SER A 67 9.57 37.18 33.22
C SER A 67 9.60 36.76 34.68
#